data_AF-A0A0P0N474-F1
#
_entry.id   AF-A0A0P0N474-F1
#
_cell.length_a   1.000
_cell.length_b   1.000
_cell.length_c   1.000
_cell.angle_alpha   90.00
_cell.angle_beta   90.00
_cell.angle_gamma   90.00
#
_symmetry.space_group_name_H-M   'P 1'
#
loop_
_entity.id
_entity.type
_entity.pdbx_description
1 polymer ?
#
loop_
_entity_poly.entity_id
_entity_poly.type
_entity_poly.pdbx_seq_one_letter_code
_entity_poly.pdbx_strand_id
1 'polypeptide(L)'
;MGAAEMERICARCGRVLRSGESVGAFCLGCYLETRRVLCVPEKINFEYCKQCGSIRLGYRWAEGGDLEVAGTEFLKWYLVEKVAPCSDIVEYYRLESVEPLTVPSWRTIYRAIFRVRLRGVDTEVTVSYDIDVRAKPTICPACKDVRGGDYNVLLQLRGETPQRLATLLSPVIEKSSQIANSIVDIIEYDNGVDFLLLDRGSASKIVRHLKKHYNVRVQSTGEDVGVTSRGKLRRRLVVSVHLEEKRR
;
A
#
# COMPACT_ATOMS: atom_id res chain seq x y z
N MET A 1 -36.45 -9.11 -55.03
CA MET A 1 -37.02 -9.75 -53.83
C MET A 1 -36.09 -9.45 -52.67
N GLY A 2 -36.35 -8.35 -51.94
CA GLY A 2 -35.53 -7.99 -50.80
C GLY A 2 -35.76 -9.01 -49.69
N ALA A 3 -34.70 -9.67 -49.23
CA ALA A 3 -34.78 -10.45 -48.00
C ALA A 3 -35.23 -9.47 -46.91
N ALA A 4 -36.40 -9.73 -46.31
CA ALA A 4 -36.82 -9.00 -45.13
C ALA A 4 -35.74 -9.21 -44.07
N GLU A 5 -34.98 -8.16 -43.79
CA GLU A 5 -33.97 -8.18 -42.74
C GLU A 5 -34.73 -8.40 -41.43
N MET A 6 -34.68 -9.63 -40.92
CA MET A 6 -35.42 -10.03 -39.73
C MET A 6 -34.84 -9.23 -38.56
N GLU A 7 -35.58 -8.23 -38.09
CA GLU A 7 -35.15 -7.37 -37.00
C GLU A 7 -34.83 -8.24 -35.78
N ARG A 8 -33.56 -8.25 -35.37
CA ARG A 8 -33.14 -8.94 -34.16
C ARG A 8 -33.71 -8.19 -32.97
N ILE A 9 -34.39 -8.87 -32.06
CA ILE A 9 -34.97 -8.27 -30.85
C ILE A 9 -34.30 -8.81 -29.59
N CYS A 10 -34.24 -7.99 -28.54
CA CYS A 10 -33.73 -8.37 -27.24
C CYS A 10 -34.63 -9.44 -26.62
N ALA A 11 -34.07 -10.60 -26.29
CA ALA A 11 -34.81 -11.71 -25.70
C ALA A 11 -35.43 -11.42 -24.32
N ARG A 12 -35.01 -10.33 -23.64
CA ARG A 12 -35.53 -9.94 -22.32
C ARG A 12 -36.56 -8.80 -22.37
N CYS A 13 -36.32 -7.76 -23.17
CA CYS A 13 -37.16 -6.55 -23.15
C CYS A 13 -37.84 -6.23 -24.49
N GLY A 14 -37.63 -7.04 -25.53
CA GLY A 14 -38.26 -6.86 -26.84
C GLY A 14 -37.71 -5.70 -27.68
N ARG A 15 -36.74 -4.93 -27.17
CA ARG A 15 -36.11 -3.83 -27.93
C ARG A 15 -35.43 -4.35 -29.20
N VAL A 16 -35.63 -3.68 -30.33
CA VAL A 16 -34.88 -3.92 -31.58
C VAL A 16 -33.38 -3.70 -31.35
N LEU A 17 -32.58 -4.68 -31.74
CA LEU A 17 -31.14 -4.73 -31.59
C LEU A 17 -30.48 -4.21 -32.87
N ARG A 18 -29.69 -3.15 -32.74
CA ARG A 18 -28.83 -2.65 -33.81
C ARG A 18 -27.47 -3.35 -33.77
N SER A 19 -26.78 -3.35 -34.91
CA SER A 19 -25.38 -3.78 -34.96
C SER A 19 -24.55 -2.94 -33.98
N GLY A 20 -23.64 -3.58 -33.24
CA GLY A 20 -22.77 -2.88 -32.29
C GLY A 20 -23.42 -2.50 -30.95
N GLU A 21 -24.70 -2.83 -30.70
CA GLU A 21 -25.42 -2.47 -29.47
C GLU A 21 -25.92 -3.67 -28.65
N SER A 22 -25.49 -4.89 -29.02
CA SER A 22 -26.01 -6.12 -28.43
C SER A 22 -24.91 -7.13 -28.14
N VAL A 23 -25.14 -7.92 -27.09
CA VAL A 23 -24.30 -9.06 -26.73
C VAL A 23 -25.15 -10.31 -26.90
N GLY A 24 -24.90 -11.06 -27.98
CA GLY A 24 -25.73 -12.20 -28.35
C GLY A 24 -27.18 -11.79 -28.57
N ALA A 25 -28.11 -12.39 -27.82
CA ALA A 25 -29.55 -12.11 -27.93
C ALA A 25 -30.06 -10.99 -27.01
N PHE A 26 -29.19 -10.29 -26.29
CA PHE A 26 -29.57 -9.25 -25.33
C PHE A 26 -29.06 -7.87 -25.76
N CYS A 27 -29.88 -6.83 -25.56
CA CYS A 27 -29.38 -5.46 -25.62
C CYS A 27 -28.38 -5.21 -24.47
N LEU A 28 -27.48 -4.26 -24.66
CA LEU A 28 -26.43 -3.95 -23.68
C LEU A 28 -26.97 -3.74 -22.25
N GLY A 29 -28.04 -2.95 -22.08
CA GLY A 29 -28.63 -2.69 -20.75
C GLY A 29 -29.13 -3.97 -20.07
N CYS A 30 -29.90 -4.78 -20.79
CA CYS A 30 -30.40 -6.05 -20.25
C CYS A 30 -29.28 -7.04 -19.92
N TYR A 31 -28.20 -7.03 -20.72
CA TYR A 31 -27.03 -7.86 -20.49
C TYR A 31 -26.32 -7.46 -19.19
N LEU A 32 -26.00 -6.18 -19.02
CA LEU A 32 -25.27 -5.68 -17.85
C LEU A 32 -26.05 -5.78 -16.54
N GLU A 33 -27.38 -5.65 -16.58
CA GLU A 33 -28.23 -5.82 -15.40
C GLU A 33 -28.29 -7.27 -14.89
N THR A 34 -28.21 -8.25 -15.79
CA THR A 34 -28.44 -9.67 -15.45
C THR A 34 -27.15 -10.46 -15.31
N ARG A 35 -26.02 -9.94 -15.81
CA ARG A 35 -24.77 -10.67 -15.88
C ARG A 35 -23.61 -9.81 -15.39
N ARG A 36 -22.77 -10.42 -14.57
CA ARG A 36 -21.50 -9.82 -14.17
C ARG A 36 -20.49 -9.99 -15.30
N VAL A 37 -19.92 -8.89 -15.78
CA VAL A 37 -18.83 -8.91 -16.76
C VAL A 37 -17.47 -9.11 -16.10
N LEU A 38 -17.25 -8.55 -14.91
CA LEU A 38 -16.03 -8.73 -14.13
C LEU A 38 -16.31 -9.48 -12.83
N CYS A 39 -15.39 -10.36 -12.45
CA CYS A 39 -15.44 -11.18 -11.25
C CYS A 39 -14.92 -10.39 -10.04
N VAL A 40 -15.63 -9.32 -9.71
CA VAL A 40 -15.36 -8.49 -8.54
C VAL A 40 -16.04 -9.10 -7.31
N PRO A 41 -15.32 -9.42 -6.24
CA PRO A 41 -15.95 -9.90 -5.01
C PRO A 41 -16.77 -8.79 -4.35
N GLU A 42 -17.93 -9.14 -3.78
CA GLU A 42 -18.79 -8.19 -3.05
C GLU A 42 -18.20 -7.77 -1.70
N LYS A 43 -17.30 -8.59 -1.15
CA LYS A 43 -16.67 -8.34 0.14
C LYS A 43 -15.19 -8.66 0.08
N ILE A 44 -14.37 -7.72 0.55
CA ILE A 44 -12.92 -7.87 0.62
C ILE A 44 -12.46 -7.50 2.03
N ASN A 45 -11.51 -8.24 2.57
CA ASN A 45 -10.86 -7.87 3.83
C ASN A 45 -9.37 -7.65 3.59
N PHE A 46 -8.79 -6.70 4.31
CA PHE A 46 -7.35 -6.46 4.33
C PHE A 46 -6.83 -6.29 5.74
N GLU A 47 -5.55 -6.53 5.96
CA GLU A 47 -4.91 -6.29 7.25
C GLU A 47 -4.36 -4.87 7.31
N TYR A 48 -4.70 -4.16 8.38
CA TYR A 48 -4.26 -2.78 8.64
C TYR A 48 -3.54 -2.71 9.99
N CYS A 49 -2.34 -2.13 10.00
CA CYS A 49 -1.59 -1.95 11.23
C CYS A 49 -2.11 -0.74 12.01
N LYS A 50 -2.73 -0.98 13.16
CA LYS A 50 -3.28 0.08 14.03
C LYS A 50 -2.22 0.97 14.70
N GLN A 51 -0.92 0.68 14.52
CA GLN A 51 0.16 1.44 15.14
C GLN A 51 0.87 2.38 14.15
N CYS A 52 1.12 1.93 12.93
CA CYS A 52 1.84 2.73 11.92
C CYS A 52 1.06 2.98 10.62
N GLY A 53 -0.16 2.45 10.49
CA GLY A 53 -0.98 2.61 9.28
C GLY A 53 -0.56 1.76 8.08
N SER A 54 0.43 0.89 8.22
CA SER A 54 0.82 -0.03 7.14
C SER A 54 -0.28 -1.04 6.78
N ILE A 55 -0.33 -1.44 5.53
CA ILE A 55 -1.28 -2.42 4.99
C ILE A 55 -0.59 -3.65 4.42
N ARG A 56 -1.26 -4.79 4.45
CA ARG A 56 -0.74 -6.02 3.84
C ARG A 56 -1.20 -6.17 2.39
N LEU A 57 -0.24 -6.18 1.48
CA LEU A 57 -0.44 -6.46 0.05
C LEU A 57 0.18 -7.82 -0.27
N GLY A 58 -0.64 -8.88 -0.26
CA GLY A 58 -0.16 -10.26 -0.40
C GLY A 58 0.76 -10.68 0.76
N TYR A 59 2.04 -10.88 0.48
CA TYR A 59 3.04 -11.30 1.47
C TYR A 59 3.84 -10.14 2.08
N ARG A 60 3.69 -8.92 1.57
CA ARG A 60 4.46 -7.75 2.01
C ARG A 60 3.58 -6.77 2.79
N TRP A 61 4.23 -6.04 3.69
CA TRP A 61 3.67 -4.86 4.34
C TRP A 61 4.13 -3.62 3.56
N ALA A 62 3.19 -2.74 3.22
CA ALA A 62 3.45 -1.49 2.52
C ALA A 62 2.92 -0.32 3.36
N GLU A 63 3.45 0.86 3.11
CA GLU A 63 2.91 2.10 3.69
C GLU A 63 1.47 2.30 3.18
N GLY A 64 0.55 2.56 4.12
CA GLY A 64 -0.88 2.74 3.82
C GLY A 64 -1.41 4.13 4.17
N GLY A 65 -0.85 4.78 5.20
CA GLY A 65 -1.35 6.05 5.71
C GLY A 65 -2.50 5.86 6.70
N ASP A 66 -3.39 6.83 6.79
CA ASP A 66 -4.62 6.68 7.55
C ASP A 66 -5.56 5.64 6.90
N LEU A 67 -6.66 5.31 7.60
CA LEU A 67 -7.55 4.24 7.19
C LEU A 67 -8.25 4.49 5.84
N GLU A 68 -8.50 5.75 5.48
CA GLU A 68 -9.15 6.13 4.24
C GLU A 68 -8.21 5.94 3.05
N VAL A 69 -6.98 6.47 3.16
CA VAL A 69 -5.93 6.31 2.16
C VAL A 69 -5.60 4.83 2.01
N ALA A 70 -5.40 4.13 3.13
CA ALA A 70 -5.08 2.71 3.17
C ALA A 70 -6.15 1.85 2.49
N GLY A 71 -7.44 2.10 2.76
CA GLY A 71 -8.54 1.37 2.15
C GLY A 71 -8.62 1.58 0.64
N THR A 72 -8.43 2.83 0.19
CA THR A 72 -8.41 3.21 -1.22
C THR A 72 -7.27 2.56 -1.98
N GLU A 73 -6.04 2.64 -1.45
CA GLU A 73 -4.85 2.08 -2.08
C GLU A 73 -4.87 0.55 -2.09
N PHE A 74 -5.32 -0.07 -1.00
CA PHE A 74 -5.55 -1.52 -0.96
C PHE A 74 -6.54 -1.95 -2.04
N LEU A 75 -7.69 -1.27 -2.15
CA LEU A 75 -8.73 -1.66 -3.09
C LEU A 75 -8.26 -1.52 -4.54
N LYS A 76 -7.61 -0.41 -4.90
CA LYS A 76 -7.04 -0.24 -6.25
C LYS A 76 -6.08 -1.37 -6.58
N TRP A 77 -5.14 -1.68 -5.68
CA TRP A 77 -4.19 -2.78 -5.85
C TRP A 77 -4.93 -4.12 -6.05
N TYR A 78 -5.90 -4.42 -5.19
CA TYR A 78 -6.66 -5.67 -5.27
C TYR A 78 -7.40 -5.79 -6.61
N LEU A 79 -8.09 -4.72 -7.04
CA LEU A 79 -8.89 -4.73 -8.26
C LEU A 79 -8.02 -4.89 -9.52
N VAL A 80 -6.83 -4.29 -9.55
CA VAL A 80 -5.89 -4.46 -10.66
C VAL A 80 -5.29 -5.86 -10.68
N GLU A 81 -4.94 -6.42 -9.53
CA GLU A 81 -4.18 -7.67 -9.43
C GLU A 81 -5.04 -8.94 -9.39
N LYS A 82 -6.30 -8.85 -8.96
CA LYS A 82 -7.13 -10.01 -8.62
C LYS A 82 -8.44 -10.11 -9.38
N VAL A 83 -8.96 -9.02 -9.93
CA VAL A 83 -10.18 -9.09 -10.74
C VAL A 83 -9.83 -9.64 -12.11
N ALA A 84 -10.70 -10.47 -12.65
CA ALA A 84 -10.63 -11.02 -13.99
C ALA A 84 -12.00 -10.95 -14.67
N PRO A 85 -12.07 -11.11 -16.00
CA PRO A 85 -13.34 -11.29 -16.70
C PRO A 85 -14.12 -12.50 -16.19
N CYS A 86 -15.43 -12.34 -16.00
CA CYS A 86 -16.35 -13.48 -15.75
C CYS A 86 -16.87 -14.11 -17.05
N SER A 87 -16.61 -13.48 -18.21
CA SER A 87 -17.04 -13.95 -19.50
C SER A 87 -15.98 -13.66 -20.57
N ASP A 88 -15.87 -14.58 -21.51
CA ASP A 88 -15.02 -14.56 -22.70
C ASP A 88 -15.36 -13.45 -23.71
N ILE A 89 -16.52 -12.80 -23.55
CA ILE A 89 -16.88 -11.64 -24.37
C ILE A 89 -16.09 -10.39 -24.02
N VAL A 90 -15.47 -10.34 -22.83
CA VAL A 90 -14.72 -9.17 -22.39
C VAL A 90 -13.38 -9.18 -23.11
N GLU A 91 -13.15 -8.19 -23.98
CA GLU A 91 -11.91 -8.08 -24.75
C GLU A 91 -10.81 -7.46 -23.88
N TYR A 92 -11.13 -6.37 -23.18
CA TYR A 92 -10.28 -5.76 -22.17
C TYR A 92 -11.12 -4.93 -21.19
N TYR A 93 -10.50 -4.56 -20.07
CA TYR A 93 -11.08 -3.66 -19.07
C TYR A 93 -10.00 -2.83 -18.40
N ARG A 94 -10.40 -1.69 -17.83
CA ARG A 94 -9.54 -0.85 -16.99
C ARG A 94 -10.33 -0.28 -15.82
N LEU A 95 -9.68 -0.21 -14.67
CA LEU A 95 -10.20 0.51 -13.51
C LEU A 95 -10.11 2.01 -13.80
N GLU A 96 -11.24 2.72 -13.72
CA GLU A 96 -11.33 4.17 -13.95
C GLU A 96 -11.23 4.92 -12.62
N SER A 97 -12.04 4.54 -11.63
CA SER A 97 -12.00 5.13 -10.28
C SER A 97 -12.47 4.15 -9.20
N VAL A 98 -12.15 4.48 -7.95
CA VAL A 98 -12.78 3.92 -6.76
C VAL A 98 -13.23 5.07 -5.87
N GLU A 99 -14.46 5.01 -5.39
CA GLU A 99 -15.09 6.11 -4.63
C GLU A 99 -15.75 5.55 -3.37
N PRO A 100 -15.49 6.11 -2.18
CA PRO A 100 -16.19 5.71 -0.97
C PRO A 100 -17.65 6.18 -1.02
N LEU A 101 -18.60 5.25 -0.83
CA LEU A 101 -20.04 5.54 -0.70
C LEU A 101 -20.46 5.77 0.76
N THR A 102 -19.62 5.37 1.71
CA THR A 102 -19.82 5.56 3.15
C THR A 102 -18.65 6.32 3.74
N VAL A 103 -18.86 6.94 4.90
CA VAL A 103 -17.77 7.56 5.67
C VAL A 103 -16.66 6.52 5.90
N PRO A 104 -15.40 6.82 5.53
CA PRO A 104 -14.28 5.91 5.70
C PRO A 104 -14.15 5.43 7.15
N SER A 105 -14.18 4.11 7.34
CA SER A 105 -14.05 3.47 8.65
C SER A 105 -13.46 2.06 8.52
N TRP A 106 -13.52 1.26 9.61
CA TRP A 106 -13.14 -0.16 9.57
C TRP A 106 -13.95 -0.97 8.56
N ARG A 107 -15.14 -0.49 8.20
CA ARG A 107 -15.97 -1.00 7.13
C ARG A 107 -16.35 0.17 6.22
N THR A 108 -15.96 0.09 4.96
CA THR A 108 -16.26 1.13 3.98
C THR A 108 -16.84 0.46 2.74
N ILE A 109 -17.97 0.97 2.26
CA ILE A 109 -18.53 0.55 0.97
C ILE A 109 -17.90 1.44 -0.09
N TYR A 110 -17.26 0.82 -1.08
CA TYR A 110 -16.68 1.53 -2.22
C TYR A 110 -17.46 1.19 -3.49
N ARG A 111 -17.58 2.18 -4.38
CA ARG A 111 -17.95 1.96 -5.77
C ARG A 111 -16.69 1.91 -6.62
N ALA A 112 -16.46 0.78 -7.27
CA ALA A 112 -15.41 0.64 -8.27
C ALA A 112 -16.02 0.83 -9.66
N ILE A 113 -15.45 1.73 -10.46
CA ILE A 113 -15.91 2.04 -11.81
C ILE A 113 -14.90 1.50 -12.81
N PHE A 114 -15.37 0.73 -13.78
CA PHE A 114 -14.56 0.14 -14.84
C PHE A 114 -15.05 0.59 -16.22
N ARG A 115 -14.10 0.82 -17.13
CA ARG A 115 -14.37 0.82 -18.57
C ARG A 115 -14.09 -0.56 -19.12
N VAL A 116 -15.05 -1.10 -19.87
CA VAL A 116 -14.99 -2.45 -20.41
C VAL A 116 -15.30 -2.43 -21.89
N ARG A 117 -14.51 -3.18 -22.67
CA ARG A 117 -14.79 -3.48 -24.06
C ARG A 117 -15.41 -4.87 -24.17
N LEU A 118 -16.58 -4.95 -24.80
CA LEU A 118 -17.29 -6.21 -25.03
C LEU A 118 -17.31 -6.54 -26.51
N ARG A 119 -17.10 -7.82 -26.84
CA ARG A 119 -17.22 -8.34 -28.19
C ARG A 119 -18.64 -8.13 -28.70
N GLY A 120 -18.78 -7.52 -29.87
CA GLY A 120 -20.07 -7.21 -30.49
C GLY A 120 -20.71 -5.88 -30.05
N VAL A 121 -20.01 -5.11 -29.19
CA VAL A 121 -20.41 -3.76 -28.80
C VAL A 121 -19.38 -2.75 -29.31
N ASP A 122 -19.83 -1.73 -30.05
CA ASP A 122 -18.94 -0.81 -30.77
C ASP A 122 -18.30 0.26 -29.88
N THR A 123 -18.79 0.44 -28.66
CA THR A 123 -18.28 1.43 -27.70
C THR A 123 -17.80 0.78 -26.40
N GLU A 124 -16.88 1.45 -25.69
CA GLU A 124 -16.59 1.09 -24.30
C GLU A 124 -17.80 1.38 -23.42
N VAL A 125 -18.07 0.48 -22.50
CA VAL A 125 -19.17 0.60 -21.55
C VAL A 125 -18.63 0.79 -20.15
N THR A 126 -19.32 1.63 -19.37
CA THR A 126 -19.01 1.81 -17.96
C THR A 126 -19.81 0.81 -17.14
N VAL A 127 -19.12 0.06 -16.28
CA VAL A 127 -19.75 -0.84 -15.30
C VAL A 127 -19.23 -0.52 -13.92
N SER A 128 -20.09 -0.60 -12.92
CA SER A 128 -19.74 -0.33 -11.54
C SER A 128 -20.07 -1.50 -10.62
N TYR A 129 -19.28 -1.63 -9.56
CA TYR A 129 -19.45 -2.63 -8.52
C TYR A 129 -19.35 -1.97 -7.15
N ASP A 130 -20.35 -2.20 -6.31
CA ASP A 130 -20.32 -1.79 -4.91
C ASP A 130 -19.69 -2.92 -4.07
N ILE A 131 -18.70 -2.58 -3.26
CA ILE A 131 -17.81 -3.53 -2.59
C ILE A 131 -17.72 -3.17 -1.10
N ASP A 132 -18.04 -4.11 -0.21
CA ASP A 132 -17.84 -4.02 1.23
C ASP A 132 -16.38 -4.33 1.57
N VAL A 133 -15.58 -3.28 1.78
CA VAL A 133 -14.16 -3.39 2.14
C VAL A 133 -14.00 -3.25 3.65
N ARG A 134 -13.38 -4.26 4.28
CA ARG A 134 -13.18 -4.31 5.73
C ARG A 134 -11.71 -4.35 6.11
N ALA A 135 -11.29 -3.36 6.88
CA ALA A 135 -9.98 -3.34 7.51
C ALA A 135 -9.99 -4.22 8.76
N LYS A 136 -9.07 -5.19 8.81
CA LYS A 136 -8.81 -6.03 9.98
C LYS A 136 -7.67 -5.40 10.79
N PRO A 137 -7.95 -4.82 11.97
CA PRO A 137 -6.92 -4.20 12.79
C PRO A 137 -5.93 -5.26 13.31
N THR A 138 -4.65 -5.05 13.07
CA THR A 138 -3.56 -5.92 13.51
C THR A 138 -2.29 -5.09 13.81
N ILE A 139 -1.17 -5.74 14.09
CA ILE A 139 0.14 -5.12 14.29
C ILE A 139 1.09 -5.74 13.27
N CYS A 140 1.72 -4.91 12.44
CA CYS A 140 2.70 -5.38 11.47
C CYS A 140 3.96 -5.91 12.18
N PRO A 141 4.78 -6.74 11.52
CA PRO A 141 6.01 -7.28 12.10
C PRO A 141 6.93 -6.19 12.66
N ALA A 142 7.13 -5.09 11.94
CA ALA A 142 7.96 -3.97 12.41
C ALA A 142 7.47 -3.39 13.75
N CYS A 143 6.17 -3.13 13.89
CA CYS A 143 5.61 -2.65 15.15
C CYS A 143 5.60 -3.72 16.26
N LYS A 144 5.57 -5.01 15.91
CA LYS A 144 5.75 -6.08 16.90
C LYS A 144 7.17 -6.09 17.44
N ASP A 145 8.18 -5.91 16.58
CA ASP A 145 9.59 -5.86 16.98
C ASP A 145 9.83 -4.66 17.91
N VAL A 146 9.30 -3.48 17.57
CA VAL A 146 9.33 -2.29 18.44
C VAL A 146 8.72 -2.59 19.82
N ARG A 147 7.54 -3.20 19.86
CA ARG A 147 6.89 -3.55 21.14
C ARG A 147 7.68 -4.58 21.95
N GLY A 148 8.42 -5.47 21.27
CA GLY A 148 9.29 -6.45 21.91
C GLY A 148 10.62 -5.87 22.39
N GLY A 149 10.89 -4.59 22.12
CA GLY A 149 12.20 -3.96 22.38
C GLY A 149 13.32 -4.50 21.49
N ASP A 150 12.98 -5.20 20.41
CA ASP A 150 13.97 -5.82 19.53
C ASP A 150 14.33 -4.87 18.39
N TYR A 151 15.62 -4.74 18.14
CA TYR A 151 16.19 -3.85 17.13
C TYR A 151 17.30 -4.56 16.37
N ASN A 152 17.50 -4.14 15.13
CA ASN A 152 18.53 -4.73 14.26
C ASN A 152 19.72 -3.80 14.05
N VAL A 153 19.56 -2.51 14.35
CA VAL A 153 20.59 -1.49 14.14
C VAL A 153 20.73 -0.62 15.37
N LEU A 154 21.94 -0.50 15.91
CA LEU A 154 22.31 0.49 16.92
C LEU A 154 23.06 1.62 16.22
N LEU A 155 22.46 2.81 16.14
CA LEU A 155 23.09 4.00 15.58
C LEU A 155 23.55 4.93 16.70
N GLN A 156 24.87 5.03 16.88
CA GLN A 156 25.49 5.84 17.93
C GLN A 156 25.99 7.15 17.34
N LEU A 157 25.38 8.27 17.73
CA LEU A 157 25.79 9.61 17.34
C LEU A 157 26.63 10.21 18.47
N ARG A 158 27.82 10.71 18.14
CA ARG A 158 28.77 11.32 19.09
C ARG A 158 29.31 12.64 18.55
N GLY A 159 29.71 13.54 19.45
CA GLY A 159 30.35 14.81 19.10
C GLY A 159 29.41 16.03 19.10
N GLU A 160 28.19 15.88 19.62
CA GLU A 160 27.22 16.96 19.76
C GLU A 160 26.24 16.64 20.90
N THR A 161 25.61 17.65 21.50
CA THR A 161 24.68 17.43 22.61
C THR A 161 23.34 16.83 22.14
N PRO A 162 22.63 16.06 23.00
CA PRO A 162 21.31 15.52 22.67
C PRO A 162 20.32 16.58 22.20
N GLN A 163 20.28 17.75 22.86
CA GLN A 163 19.34 18.83 22.54
C GLN A 163 19.60 19.39 21.13
N ARG A 164 20.88 19.50 20.75
CA ARG A 164 21.25 20.00 19.42
C ARG A 164 20.98 18.95 18.34
N LEU A 165 21.24 17.67 18.63
CA LEU A 165 20.89 16.56 17.73
C LEU A 165 19.38 16.44 17.52
N ALA A 166 18.58 16.57 18.58
CA ALA A 166 17.13 16.58 18.50
C ALA A 166 16.66 17.67 17.54
N THR A 167 17.09 18.92 17.76
CA THR A 167 16.74 20.06 16.89
C THR A 167 17.10 19.82 15.42
N LEU A 168 18.25 19.21 15.16
CA LEU A 168 18.75 18.94 13.81
C LEU A 168 17.99 17.80 13.11
N LEU A 169 17.56 16.80 13.88
CA LEU A 169 16.97 15.55 13.37
C LEU A 169 15.44 15.56 13.36
N SER A 170 14.76 16.36 14.19
CA SER A 170 13.30 16.46 14.20
C SER A 170 12.70 16.63 12.80
N PRO A 171 13.22 17.53 11.93
CA PRO A 171 12.62 17.72 10.60
C PRO A 171 12.71 16.49 9.69
N VAL A 172 13.74 15.64 9.83
CA VAL A 172 13.89 14.44 9.01
C VAL A 172 13.10 13.25 9.59
N ILE A 173 12.99 13.18 10.91
CA ILE A 173 12.20 12.15 11.59
C ILE A 173 10.71 12.39 11.35
N GLU A 174 10.22 13.62 11.54
CA GLU A 174 8.82 13.99 11.35
C GLU A 174 8.33 13.82 9.91
N LYS A 175 9.20 14.11 8.92
CA LYS A 175 8.85 13.99 7.49
C LYS A 175 8.94 12.57 6.96
N SER A 176 9.52 11.63 7.71
CA SER A 176 9.77 10.26 7.24
C SER A 176 9.12 9.26 8.18
N SER A 177 7.90 8.85 7.87
CA SER A 177 7.16 7.76 8.52
C SER A 177 8.04 6.52 8.72
N GLN A 178 8.87 6.17 7.73
CA GLN A 178 9.83 5.06 7.86
C GLN A 178 10.80 5.23 9.03
N ILE A 179 11.38 6.43 9.23
CA ILE A 179 12.36 6.67 10.30
C ILE A 179 11.62 6.64 11.63
N ALA A 180 10.52 7.38 11.75
CA ALA A 180 9.72 7.43 12.96
C ALA A 180 9.27 6.02 13.41
N ASN A 181 8.78 5.19 12.47
CA ASN A 181 8.35 3.83 12.75
C ASN A 181 9.50 2.84 12.99
N SER A 182 10.73 3.19 12.61
CA SER A 182 11.92 2.37 12.84
C SER A 182 12.52 2.60 14.23
N ILE A 183 12.25 3.71 14.89
CA ILE A 183 12.82 4.03 16.21
C ILE A 183 12.12 3.18 17.26
N VAL A 184 12.88 2.28 17.88
CA VAL A 184 12.47 1.48 19.03
C VAL A 184 12.69 2.26 20.31
N ASP A 185 13.86 2.88 20.45
CA ASP A 185 14.23 3.69 21.61
C ASP A 185 15.32 4.71 21.26
N ILE A 186 15.48 5.71 22.11
CA ILE A 186 16.51 6.76 22.05
C ILE A 186 17.15 6.89 23.43
N ILE A 187 18.44 6.56 23.53
CA ILE A 187 19.20 6.65 24.78
C ILE A 187 20.14 7.85 24.70
N GLU A 188 19.99 8.80 25.62
CA GLU A 188 20.80 10.02 25.66
C GLU A 188 22.04 9.86 26.57
N TYR A 189 23.14 10.48 26.14
CA TYR A 189 24.39 10.61 26.87
C TYR A 189 24.86 12.07 26.80
N ASP A 190 25.74 12.48 27.71
CA ASP A 190 26.26 13.85 27.76
C ASP A 190 26.85 14.34 26.41
N ASN A 191 27.47 13.43 25.64
CA ASN A 191 28.16 13.74 24.39
C ASN A 191 27.51 13.12 23.12
N GLY A 192 26.25 12.68 23.22
CA GLY A 192 25.59 12.06 22.07
C GLY A 192 24.33 11.27 22.39
N VAL A 193 23.87 10.50 21.40
CA VAL A 193 22.60 9.76 21.47
C VAL A 193 22.72 8.43 20.75
N ASP A 194 22.12 7.38 21.30
CA ASP A 194 21.98 6.07 20.67
C ASP A 194 20.54 5.87 20.19
N PHE A 195 20.37 5.62 18.90
CA PHE A 195 19.10 5.24 18.29
C PHE A 195 19.05 3.72 18.11
N LEU A 196 18.05 3.08 18.72
CA LEU A 196 17.75 1.67 18.51
C LEU A 196 16.76 1.58 17.35
N LEU A 197 17.19 0.99 16.23
CA LEU A 197 16.47 1.02 14.96
C LEU A 197 16.16 -0.38 14.43
N LEU A 198 14.98 -0.53 13.84
CA LEU A 198 14.58 -1.75 13.13
C LEU A 198 15.33 -1.98 11.83
N ASP A 199 15.70 -0.92 11.10
CA ASP A 199 16.24 -1.02 9.75
C ASP A 199 17.47 -0.12 9.47
N ARG A 200 18.34 -0.61 8.58
CA ARG A 200 19.57 0.10 8.15
C ARG A 200 19.28 1.32 7.28
N GLY A 201 18.16 1.34 6.58
CA GLY A 201 17.75 2.46 5.72
C GLY A 201 17.50 3.73 6.53
N SER A 202 16.80 3.59 7.65
CA SER A 202 16.56 4.68 8.61
C SER A 202 17.88 5.24 9.15
N ALA A 203 18.80 4.38 9.57
CA ALA A 203 20.13 4.81 10.01
C ALA A 203 20.89 5.57 8.92
N SER A 204 20.85 5.05 7.68
CA SER A 204 21.53 5.67 6.53
C SER A 204 20.96 7.05 6.18
N LYS A 205 19.63 7.23 6.29
CA LYS A 205 18.96 8.52 6.08
C LYS A 205 19.38 9.55 7.14
N ILE A 206 19.42 9.15 8.41
CA ILE A 206 19.89 10.01 9.52
C ILE A 206 21.33 10.46 9.26
N VAL A 207 22.24 9.53 8.98
CA VAL A 207 23.66 9.84 8.70
C VAL A 207 23.80 10.75 7.48
N ARG A 208 23.01 10.51 6.42
CA ARG A 208 23.02 11.38 5.23
C ARG A 208 22.56 12.80 5.54
N HIS A 209 21.58 12.96 6.44
CA HIS A 209 21.12 14.27 6.88
C HIS A 209 22.21 14.98 7.69
N LEU A 210 22.87 14.28 8.62
CA LEU A 210 23.98 14.84 9.42
C LEU A 210 25.16 15.32 8.55
N LYS A 211 25.50 14.57 7.49
CA LYS A 211 26.54 14.93 6.51
C LYS A 211 26.29 16.25 5.77
N LYS A 212 25.08 16.80 5.82
CA LYS A 212 24.79 18.13 5.26
C LYS A 212 25.32 19.25 6.15
N HIS A 213 25.44 19.01 7.45
CA HIS A 213 25.76 20.02 8.46
C HIS A 213 27.13 19.82 9.10
N TYR A 214 27.66 18.60 9.07
CA TYR A 214 28.93 18.24 9.70
C TYR A 214 29.82 17.45 8.75
N ASN A 215 31.13 17.50 8.99
CA ASN A 215 32.01 16.42 8.59
C ASN A 215 31.77 15.23 9.52
N VAL A 216 31.58 14.05 8.94
CA VAL A 216 31.10 12.89 9.69
C VAL A 216 31.99 11.69 9.42
N ARG A 217 32.58 11.15 10.49
CA ARG A 217 33.29 9.87 10.46
C ARG A 217 32.32 8.74 10.83
N VAL A 218 32.24 7.71 9.99
CA VAL A 218 31.32 6.59 10.19
C VAL A 218 32.12 5.29 10.27
N GLN A 219 31.85 4.48 11.29
CA GLN A 219 32.34 3.12 11.43
C GLN A 219 31.17 2.17 11.63
N SER A 220 31.26 0.96 11.09
CA SER A 220 30.21 -0.05 11.24
C SER A 220 30.80 -1.40 11.63
N THR A 221 30.18 -2.05 12.61
CA THR A 221 30.53 -3.39 13.09
C THR A 221 29.27 -4.25 13.22
N GLY A 222 29.45 -5.56 13.49
CA GLY A 222 28.34 -6.48 13.72
C GLY A 222 28.48 -7.16 15.09
N GLU A 223 27.43 -7.12 15.89
CA GLU A 223 27.34 -7.78 17.19
C GLU A 223 26.49 -9.05 17.08
N ASP A 224 26.95 -10.16 17.63
CA ASP A 224 26.21 -11.42 17.63
C ASP A 224 25.20 -11.41 18.79
N VAL A 225 23.91 -11.54 18.48
CA VAL A 225 22.82 -11.38 19.47
C VAL A 225 21.97 -12.63 19.64
N GLY A 226 22.30 -13.70 18.94
CA GLY A 226 21.63 -14.99 19.07
C GLY A 226 21.66 -15.80 17.80
N VAL A 227 20.73 -16.74 17.69
CA VAL A 227 20.62 -17.67 16.57
C VAL A 227 19.19 -17.66 16.06
N THR A 228 19.03 -17.54 14.75
CA THR A 228 17.72 -17.62 14.07
C THR A 228 17.13 -19.03 14.18
N SER A 229 15.82 -19.18 13.95
CA SER A 229 15.15 -20.49 13.91
C SER A 229 15.72 -21.46 12.86
N ARG A 230 16.53 -20.95 11.92
CA ARG A 230 17.23 -21.74 10.89
C ARG A 230 18.69 -22.05 11.26
N GLY A 231 19.10 -21.83 12.51
CA GLY A 231 20.46 -22.10 12.99
C GLY A 231 21.53 -21.10 12.57
N LYS A 232 21.18 -20.00 11.87
CA LYS A 232 22.14 -18.96 11.49
C LYS A 232 22.32 -17.94 12.61
N LEU A 233 23.57 -17.51 12.86
CA LEU A 233 23.89 -16.39 13.75
C LEU A 233 23.10 -15.14 13.34
N ARG A 234 22.36 -14.60 14.30
CA ARG A 234 21.68 -13.33 14.19
C ARG A 234 22.64 -12.24 14.63
N ARG A 235 22.95 -11.29 13.74
CA ARG A 235 23.83 -10.16 14.03
C ARG A 235 23.05 -8.85 14.03
N ARG A 236 23.31 -7.97 15.01
CA ARG A 236 22.90 -6.56 14.97
C ARG A 236 24.00 -5.74 14.31
N LEU A 237 23.59 -4.74 13.53
CA LEU A 237 24.49 -3.76 12.94
C LEU A 237 24.72 -2.64 13.95
N VAL A 238 25.96 -2.37 14.31
CA VAL A 238 26.33 -1.19 15.10
C VAL A 238 26.95 -0.17 14.17
N VAL A 239 26.44 1.05 14.16
CA VAL A 239 26.94 2.17 13.34
C VAL A 239 27.35 3.28 14.28
N SER A 240 28.65 3.50 14.42
CA SER A 240 29.20 4.61 15.20
C SER A 240 29.49 5.80 14.30
N VAL A 241 28.98 6.97 14.69
CA VAL A 241 29.00 8.20 13.91
C VAL A 241 29.58 9.30 14.78
N HIS A 242 30.73 9.82 14.38
CA HIS A 242 31.37 10.95 15.04
C HIS A 242 31.20 12.21 14.20
N LEU A 243 30.60 13.24 14.80
CA LEU A 243 30.47 14.57 14.24
C LEU A 243 31.73 15.35 14.61
N GLU A 244 32.48 15.78 13.60
CA GLU A 244 33.74 16.49 13.79
C GLU A 244 33.51 18.01 13.72
N GLU A 245 33.69 18.60 12.54
CA GLU A 245 33.53 20.03 12.33
C GLU A 245 32.23 20.35 11.60
N LYS A 246 31.63 21.50 11.92
CA LYS A 246 30.48 22.01 11.16
C LYS A 246 30.92 22.37 9.74
N ARG A 247 30.14 21.92 8.75
CA ARG A 247 30.29 22.38 7.37
C ARG A 247 29.77 23.81 7.28
N ARG A 248 30.61 24.68 6.70
CA ARG A 248 30.25 26.07 6.35
C ARG A 248 29.25 26.09 5.20
#